data_AF-A0A7X3VHA1-F1
#
_entry.id   AF-A0A7X3VHA1-F1
#
_cell.length_a   1.000
_cell.length_b   1.000
_cell.length_c   1.000
_cell.angle_alpha   90.00
_cell.angle_beta   90.00
_cell.angle_gamma   90.00
#
_symmetry.space_group_name_H-M   'P 1'
#
loop_
_entity.id
_entity.type
_entity.pdbx_description
1 polymer ?
#
loop_
_entity_poly.entity_id
_entity_poly.type
_entity_poly.pdbx_seq_one_letter_code
_entity_poly.pdbx_strand_id
1 'polypeptide(L)'
;MRLVNWTAGLLVLGFVLPAAGAIRKEGRYWVEEKEGAVPAGTRLRVASVGPVSITGDTGNDVRFKVTRRVRADNQREAERWFEEAPLTASLQNVTTVISLQSPRCGRCGFSASLAVSAPRRTHHTTIDSEGGSLTAQALEGRLNASTQGGAILIEDIGRSVRADTAGGNITLRAIGGEILCDTAGGAISLDGAGADATLTTSGGSITARNVAGTLRTETAGGSITAEKVGRSLVAETSGGSINVTGVAGRVRAETAGGSVNILSAPHGVRAETAGGKIYLRDVAGAVTASNATGSIQAYFLRGGLLQDSVLETNVGSIDVWLPADLKVTIEAIVELTNNDRRIQSDFEAIRVRLDRERFGPSSITAEGALNGGGPVLRILNTAGHIKIHRLE
;
A
#
# COMPACT_ATOMS: atom_id res chain seq x y z
N MET A 1 8.84 -63.80 -37.71
CA MET A 1 8.11 -63.19 -36.58
C MET A 1 9.13 -62.51 -35.66
N ARG A 2 9.26 -61.18 -35.75
CA ARG A 2 10.16 -60.39 -34.90
C ARG A 2 9.36 -59.87 -33.70
N LEU A 3 9.81 -60.21 -32.49
CA LEU A 3 9.31 -59.70 -31.23
C LEU A 3 9.81 -58.26 -31.02
N VAL A 4 8.87 -57.38 -30.69
CA VAL A 4 9.08 -55.97 -30.33
C VAL A 4 9.44 -55.93 -28.84
N ASN A 5 10.68 -55.54 -28.53
CA ASN A 5 11.07 -55.20 -27.16
C ASN A 5 10.94 -53.69 -26.96
N TRP A 6 10.12 -53.32 -25.98
CA TRP A 6 9.99 -51.97 -25.44
C TRP A 6 11.15 -51.72 -24.47
N THR A 7 12.03 -50.77 -24.77
CA THR A 7 12.97 -50.22 -23.79
C THR A 7 12.44 -48.87 -23.32
N ALA A 8 11.94 -48.86 -22.08
CA ALA A 8 11.58 -47.66 -21.35
C ALA A 8 12.81 -46.75 -21.22
N GLY A 9 12.69 -45.52 -21.71
CA GLY A 9 13.69 -44.47 -21.52
C GLY A 9 13.66 -44.02 -20.06
N LEU A 10 14.72 -44.31 -19.32
CA LEU A 10 14.99 -43.72 -18.02
C LEU A 10 15.30 -42.23 -18.22
N LEU A 11 14.39 -41.36 -17.80
CA LEU A 11 14.60 -39.92 -17.75
C LEU A 11 15.56 -39.64 -16.58
N VAL A 12 16.84 -39.42 -16.89
CA VAL A 12 17.85 -39.02 -15.92
C VAL A 12 17.53 -37.58 -15.50
N LEU A 13 16.82 -37.42 -14.39
CA LEU A 13 16.73 -36.16 -13.65
C LEU A 13 18.14 -35.84 -13.13
N GLY A 14 18.83 -34.93 -13.82
CA GLY A 14 20.14 -34.44 -13.41
C GLY A 14 20.05 -33.72 -12.08
N PHE A 15 20.37 -34.42 -10.99
CA PHE A 15 20.76 -33.80 -9.73
C PHE A 15 22.17 -33.25 -9.92
N VAL A 16 22.31 -31.93 -9.98
CA VAL A 16 23.61 -31.28 -9.78
C VAL A 16 23.83 -31.24 -8.27
N LEU A 17 24.71 -32.11 -7.77
CA LEU A 17 25.13 -32.05 -6.37
C LEU A 17 25.92 -30.75 -6.17
N PRO A 18 25.57 -29.92 -5.17
CA PRO A 18 26.36 -28.74 -4.84
C PRO A 18 27.79 -29.16 -4.47
N ALA A 19 28.78 -28.40 -4.95
CA ALA A 19 30.18 -28.65 -4.60
C ALA A 19 30.35 -28.65 -3.07
N ALA A 20 31.20 -29.53 -2.54
CA ALA A 20 31.46 -29.62 -1.11
C ALA A 20 32.01 -28.28 -0.60
N GLY A 21 31.17 -27.55 0.15
CA GLY A 21 31.52 -26.27 0.74
C GLY A 21 32.57 -26.43 1.82
N ALA A 22 33.61 -25.59 1.82
CA ALA A 22 34.60 -25.58 2.89
C ALA A 22 33.94 -25.12 4.20
N ILE A 23 33.99 -25.98 5.23
CA ILE A 23 33.52 -25.66 6.57
C ILE A 23 34.63 -24.93 7.32
N ARG A 24 34.33 -23.75 7.87
CA ARG A 24 35.27 -22.94 8.67
C ARG A 24 34.70 -22.61 10.04
N LYS A 25 35.58 -22.45 11.03
CA LYS A 25 35.21 -22.08 12.41
C LYS A 25 35.33 -20.58 12.61
N GLU A 26 34.27 -19.97 13.12
CA GLU A 26 34.18 -18.54 13.46
C GLU A 26 33.71 -18.38 14.92
N GLY A 27 34.67 -18.31 15.84
CA GLY A 27 34.40 -18.28 17.27
C GLY A 27 33.66 -19.53 17.75
N ARG A 28 32.41 -19.37 18.19
CA ARG A 28 31.52 -20.47 18.65
C ARG A 28 30.70 -21.10 17.52
N TYR A 29 30.84 -20.63 16.29
CA TYR A 29 30.02 -21.06 15.16
C TYR A 29 30.88 -21.73 14.10
N TRP A 30 30.23 -22.58 13.33
CA TRP A 30 30.75 -23.17 12.10
C TRP A 30 29.95 -22.60 10.94
N VAL A 31 30.66 -22.23 9.88
CA VAL A 31 30.09 -21.61 8.68
C VAL A 31 30.43 -22.50 7.50
N GLU A 32 29.43 -22.76 6.67
CA GLU A 32 29.58 -23.47 5.40
C GLU A 32 28.98 -22.60 4.29
N GLU A 33 29.77 -22.40 3.24
CA GLU A 33 29.32 -21.75 2.02
C GLU A 33 29.18 -22.78 0.92
N LYS A 34 28.00 -22.83 0.29
CA LYS A 34 27.72 -23.69 -0.85
C LYS A 34 27.22 -22.87 -2.01
N GLU A 35 27.76 -23.16 -3.18
CA GLU A 35 27.37 -22.53 -4.43
C GLU A 35 26.97 -23.60 -5.42
N GLY A 36 26.03 -23.26 -6.30
CA GLY A 36 25.55 -24.17 -7.32
C GLY A 36 24.78 -23.48 -8.42
N ALA A 37 24.54 -24.22 -9.49
CA ALA A 37 23.75 -23.79 -10.62
C ALA A 37 22.76 -24.89 -10.99
N VAL A 38 21.54 -24.49 -11.34
CA VAL A 38 20.49 -25.38 -11.82
C VAL A 38 19.91 -24.76 -13.09
N PRO A 39 19.56 -25.56 -14.10
CA PRO A 39 18.87 -25.06 -15.28
C PRO A 39 17.64 -24.22 -14.92
N ALA A 40 17.47 -23.09 -15.60
CA ALA A 40 16.32 -22.22 -15.35
C ALA A 40 15.05 -22.77 -16.01
N GLY A 41 14.02 -22.98 -15.21
CA GLY A 41 12.66 -23.17 -15.67
C GLY A 41 11.97 -21.85 -16.01
N THR A 42 10.75 -21.95 -16.52
CA THR A 42 9.86 -20.79 -16.72
C THR A 42 9.39 -20.18 -15.40
N ARG A 43 9.39 -20.98 -14.33
CA ARG A 43 9.00 -20.60 -12.97
C ARG A 43 10.15 -20.85 -12.00
N LEU A 44 10.25 -20.00 -10.99
CA LEU A 44 11.20 -20.16 -9.89
C LEU A 44 10.45 -20.22 -8.57
N ARG A 45 10.72 -21.24 -7.77
CA ARG A 45 10.25 -21.33 -6.38
C ARG A 45 11.45 -21.40 -5.45
N VAL A 46 11.53 -20.45 -4.53
CA VAL A 46 12.58 -20.38 -3.51
C VAL A 46 11.92 -20.48 -2.14
N ALA A 47 12.32 -21.46 -1.34
CA ALA A 47 11.92 -21.61 0.04
C ALA A 47 13.16 -21.60 0.94
N SER A 48 13.19 -20.73 1.94
CA SER A 48 14.33 -20.58 2.85
C SER A 48 13.89 -20.33 4.28
N VAL A 49 14.77 -20.66 5.22
CA VAL A 49 14.56 -20.47 6.66
C VAL A 49 15.11 -19.15 7.18
N GLY A 50 15.77 -18.39 6.31
CA GLY A 50 16.42 -17.13 6.60
C GLY A 50 16.26 -16.12 5.46
N PRO A 51 17.03 -15.00 5.49
CA PRO A 51 16.94 -13.96 4.48
C PRO A 51 17.22 -14.49 3.07
N VAL A 52 16.47 -13.97 2.11
CA VAL A 52 16.56 -14.35 0.69
C VAL A 52 16.81 -13.10 -0.13
N SER A 53 17.83 -13.12 -0.99
CA SER A 53 18.02 -12.12 -2.02
C SER A 53 17.92 -12.76 -3.40
N ILE A 54 17.05 -12.22 -4.25
CA ILE A 54 16.91 -12.64 -5.65
C ILE A 54 17.26 -11.47 -6.56
N THR A 55 18.18 -11.71 -7.48
CA THR A 55 18.56 -10.72 -8.50
C THR A 55 18.37 -11.30 -9.89
N GLY A 56 17.70 -10.54 -10.75
CA GLY A 56 17.56 -10.87 -12.15
C GLY A 56 18.84 -10.58 -12.95
N ASP A 57 19.38 -11.59 -13.62
CA ASP A 57 20.56 -11.50 -14.48
C ASP A 57 20.27 -11.90 -15.95
N THR A 58 21.27 -11.70 -16.81
CA THR A 58 21.21 -12.09 -18.23
C THR A 58 21.60 -13.55 -18.46
N GLY A 59 21.75 -14.34 -17.40
CA GLY A 59 22.12 -15.74 -17.47
C GLY A 59 20.99 -16.63 -17.99
N ASN A 60 21.33 -17.89 -18.25
CA ASN A 60 20.37 -18.93 -18.64
C ASN A 60 20.08 -19.93 -17.52
N ASP A 61 20.87 -19.92 -16.46
CA ASP A 61 20.75 -20.82 -15.32
C ASP A 61 20.41 -20.03 -14.06
N VAL A 62 19.77 -20.71 -13.12
CA VAL A 62 19.58 -20.18 -11.78
C VAL A 62 20.81 -20.55 -10.96
N ARG A 63 21.58 -19.54 -10.55
CA ARG A 63 22.73 -19.68 -9.66
C ARG A 63 22.32 -19.35 -8.24
N PHE A 64 22.87 -20.07 -7.28
CA PHE A 64 22.63 -19.77 -5.88
C PHE A 64 23.91 -19.84 -5.06
N LYS A 65 23.97 -19.01 -4.02
CA LYS A 65 24.97 -19.04 -2.97
C LYS A 65 24.22 -19.10 -1.64
N VAL A 66 24.46 -20.15 -0.88
CA VAL A 66 23.97 -20.29 0.48
C VAL A 66 25.12 -20.11 1.46
N THR A 67 24.89 -19.37 2.53
CA THR A 67 25.78 -19.31 3.68
C THR A 67 25.02 -19.83 4.87
N ARG A 68 25.47 -20.95 5.45
CA ARG A 68 24.84 -21.63 6.58
C ARG A 68 25.73 -21.49 7.80
N ARG A 69 25.15 -21.22 8.96
CA ARG A 69 25.86 -21.02 10.22
C ARG A 69 25.18 -21.79 11.33
N VAL A 70 25.95 -22.52 12.11
CA VAL A 70 25.45 -23.31 13.24
C VAL A 70 26.42 -23.28 14.41
N ARG A 71 25.92 -23.28 15.65
CA ARG A 71 26.74 -23.46 16.85
C ARG A 71 26.95 -24.95 17.08
N ALA A 72 28.20 -25.37 17.21
CA ALA A 72 28.57 -26.75 17.53
C ALA A 72 29.94 -26.81 18.21
N ASP A 73 30.17 -27.82 19.02
CA ASP A 73 31.39 -27.95 19.83
C ASP A 73 32.57 -28.43 18.99
N ASN A 74 32.30 -29.20 17.92
CA ASN A 74 33.30 -29.73 17.00
C ASN A 74 32.79 -29.79 15.55
N GLN A 75 33.71 -30.01 14.60
CA GLN A 75 33.40 -30.03 13.16
C GLN A 75 32.40 -31.13 12.78
N ARG A 76 32.56 -32.35 13.31
CA ARG A 76 31.68 -33.49 12.99
C ARG A 76 30.23 -33.26 13.42
N GLU A 77 30.05 -32.55 14.53
CA GLU A 77 28.73 -32.13 14.98
C GLU A 77 28.14 -31.05 14.06
N ALA A 78 28.94 -30.07 13.63
CA ALA A 78 28.50 -29.09 12.65
C ALA A 78 28.11 -29.74 11.30
N GLU A 79 28.91 -30.69 10.81
CA GLU A 79 28.64 -31.47 9.61
C GLU A 79 27.29 -32.19 9.69
N ARG A 80 27.01 -32.87 10.80
CA ARG A 80 25.69 -33.49 11.05
C ARG A 80 24.55 -32.48 10.96
N TRP A 81 24.70 -31.30 11.58
CA TRP A 81 23.66 -30.27 11.51
C TRP A 81 23.44 -29.73 10.09
N PHE A 82 24.50 -29.65 9.29
CA PHE A 82 24.40 -29.25 7.88
C PHE A 82 23.80 -30.33 6.98
N GLU A 83 23.93 -31.61 7.33
CA GLU A 83 23.28 -32.75 6.67
C GLU A 83 21.78 -32.84 7.01
N GLU A 84 21.41 -32.58 8.26
CA GLU A 84 20.00 -32.51 8.71
C GLU A 84 19.24 -31.28 8.18
N ALA A 85 19.94 -30.35 7.53
CA ALA A 85 19.41 -29.15 6.91
C ALA A 85 19.56 -29.23 5.37
N PRO A 86 18.84 -30.14 4.68
CA PRO A 86 19.05 -30.37 3.27
C PRO A 86 18.79 -29.11 2.45
N LEU A 87 19.73 -28.81 1.54
CA LEU A 87 19.54 -27.86 0.46
C LEU A 87 19.23 -28.65 -0.81
N THR A 88 18.03 -28.49 -1.34
CA THR A 88 17.62 -29.10 -2.61
C THR A 88 17.53 -28.01 -3.67
N ALA A 89 18.12 -28.29 -4.84
CA ALA A 89 18.06 -27.42 -5.99
C ALA A 89 17.84 -28.31 -7.21
N SER A 90 16.66 -28.22 -7.83
CA SER A 90 16.31 -29.11 -8.96
C SER A 90 15.32 -28.45 -9.91
N LEU A 91 15.40 -28.80 -11.19
CA LEU A 91 14.37 -28.48 -12.17
C LEU A 91 13.31 -29.58 -12.14
N GLN A 92 12.08 -29.21 -11.79
CA GLN A 92 10.93 -30.09 -11.78
C GLN A 92 9.94 -29.63 -12.86
N ASN A 93 9.88 -30.37 -13.97
CA ASN A 93 9.14 -29.98 -15.18
C ASN A 93 9.60 -28.61 -15.71
N VAL A 94 8.83 -27.56 -15.40
CA VAL A 94 9.06 -26.17 -15.84
C VAL A 94 9.42 -25.22 -14.70
N THR A 95 9.55 -25.75 -13.48
CA THR A 95 9.79 -24.99 -12.26
C THR A 95 11.14 -25.34 -11.66
N THR A 96 12.03 -24.36 -11.54
CA THR A 96 13.23 -24.51 -10.73
C THR A 96 12.86 -24.34 -9.26
N VAL A 97 13.13 -25.35 -8.45
CA VAL A 97 12.84 -25.34 -7.01
C VAL A 97 14.17 -25.30 -6.26
N ILE A 98 14.33 -24.29 -5.41
CA ILE A 98 15.41 -24.19 -4.42
C ILE A 98 14.75 -24.19 -3.05
N SER A 99 15.05 -25.19 -2.23
CA SER A 99 14.50 -25.31 -0.88
C SER A 99 15.60 -25.61 0.12
N LEU A 100 15.70 -24.74 1.13
CA LEU A 100 16.56 -24.91 2.29
C LEU A 100 15.70 -25.20 3.51
N GLN A 101 15.98 -26.30 4.21
CA GLN A 101 15.28 -26.69 5.42
C GLN A 101 16.12 -26.40 6.68
N SER A 102 15.44 -26.21 7.81
CA SER A 102 16.07 -26.02 9.12
C SER A 102 16.39 -27.38 9.75
N PRO A 103 17.55 -27.53 10.40
CA PRO A 103 17.87 -28.73 11.16
C PRO A 103 17.04 -28.81 12.45
N ARG A 104 16.82 -30.03 12.96
CA ARG A 104 16.04 -30.28 14.19
C ARG A 104 16.89 -30.17 15.45
N CYS A 105 17.75 -29.16 15.55
CA CYS A 105 18.71 -29.01 16.64
C CYS A 105 18.29 -28.03 17.75
N GLY A 106 17.08 -27.47 17.69
CA GLY A 106 16.54 -26.58 18.72
C GLY A 106 17.41 -25.32 18.93
N ARG A 107 18.16 -25.24 20.04
CA ARG A 107 18.99 -24.08 20.40
C ARG A 107 20.43 -24.15 19.85
N CYS A 108 20.59 -24.64 18.63
CA CYS A 108 21.86 -24.63 17.89
C CYS A 108 22.15 -23.27 17.24
N GLY A 109 21.22 -22.30 17.31
CA GLY A 109 21.41 -20.97 16.72
C GLY A 109 21.66 -21.04 15.22
N PHE A 110 20.99 -21.98 14.53
CA PHE A 110 21.11 -22.14 13.10
C PHE A 110 20.60 -20.89 12.39
N SER A 111 21.38 -20.38 11.45
CA SER A 111 20.96 -19.31 10.55
C SER A 111 21.50 -19.58 9.15
N ALA A 112 20.76 -19.11 8.16
CA ALA A 112 21.18 -19.22 6.78
C ALA A 112 20.78 -18.00 5.96
N SER A 113 21.59 -17.63 4.99
CA SER A 113 21.23 -16.66 3.96
C SER A 113 21.30 -17.31 2.59
N LEU A 114 20.35 -16.99 1.73
CA LEU A 114 20.25 -17.53 0.39
C LEU A 114 20.23 -16.40 -0.63
N ALA A 115 21.30 -16.29 -1.42
CA ALA A 115 21.37 -15.42 -2.58
C ALA A 115 21.11 -16.23 -3.85
N VAL A 116 20.17 -15.79 -4.68
CA VAL A 116 19.78 -16.44 -5.93
C VAL A 116 19.91 -15.43 -7.07
N SER A 117 20.62 -15.82 -8.12
CA SER A 117 20.66 -15.12 -9.39
C SER A 117 19.83 -15.91 -10.39
N ALA A 118 18.79 -15.28 -10.94
CA ALA A 118 17.88 -15.94 -11.86
C ALA A 118 17.75 -15.14 -13.16
N PRO A 119 17.44 -15.76 -14.31
CA PRO A 119 17.24 -15.02 -15.55
C PRO A 119 16.11 -13.99 -15.41
N ARG A 120 16.32 -12.75 -15.85
CA ARG A 120 15.30 -11.67 -15.78
C ARG A 120 13.96 -12.06 -16.39
N ARG A 121 14.00 -12.83 -17.48
CA ARG A 121 12.84 -13.35 -18.22
C ARG A 121 12.04 -14.44 -17.49
N THR A 122 12.36 -14.76 -16.24
CA THR A 122 11.59 -15.72 -15.45
C THR A 122 10.16 -15.22 -15.29
N HIS A 123 9.17 -15.99 -15.77
CA HIS A 123 7.79 -15.52 -15.88
C HIS A 123 7.09 -15.40 -14.52
N HIS A 124 7.40 -16.29 -13.59
CA HIS A 124 6.80 -16.30 -12.25
C HIS A 124 7.81 -16.77 -11.21
N THR A 125 8.05 -15.91 -10.23
CA THR A 125 8.92 -16.19 -9.09
C THR A 125 8.07 -16.22 -7.82
N THR A 126 8.20 -17.28 -7.04
CA THR A 126 7.61 -17.41 -5.70
C THR A 126 8.72 -17.56 -4.68
N ILE A 127 8.67 -16.74 -3.63
CA ILE A 127 9.67 -16.71 -2.56
C ILE A 127 8.94 -16.85 -1.24
N ASP A 128 9.25 -17.92 -0.52
CA ASP A 128 8.75 -18.20 0.81
C ASP A 128 9.95 -18.15 1.79
N SER A 129 9.91 -17.26 2.77
CA SER A 129 10.93 -17.19 3.83
C SER A 129 10.28 -17.39 5.21
N GLU A 130 10.79 -18.35 5.98
CA GLU A 130 10.34 -18.54 7.37
C GLU A 130 10.80 -17.42 8.30
N GLY A 131 11.76 -16.58 7.88
CA GLY A 131 12.25 -15.46 8.66
C GLY A 131 13.39 -14.70 8.01
N GLY A 132 13.57 -13.43 8.40
CA GLY A 132 14.60 -12.56 7.82
C GLY A 132 14.12 -11.82 6.56
N SER A 133 14.90 -10.82 6.17
CA SER A 133 14.53 -9.89 5.09
C SER A 133 14.55 -10.56 3.72
N LEU A 134 13.63 -10.13 2.87
CA LEU A 134 13.52 -10.57 1.49
C LEU A 134 13.87 -9.41 0.58
N THR A 135 14.75 -9.64 -0.38
CA THR A 135 15.05 -8.68 -1.45
C THR A 135 14.82 -9.35 -2.80
N ALA A 136 14.09 -8.71 -3.69
CA ALA A 136 13.89 -9.18 -5.05
C ALA A 136 14.04 -8.02 -6.02
N GLN A 137 14.91 -8.16 -7.02
CA GLN A 137 15.20 -7.07 -7.95
C GLN A 137 15.37 -7.53 -9.40
N ALA A 138 14.99 -6.66 -10.34
CA ALA A 138 15.24 -6.77 -11.78
C ALA A 138 14.60 -8.00 -12.46
N LEU A 139 13.34 -8.30 -12.15
CA LEU A 139 12.61 -9.44 -12.72
C LEU A 139 11.52 -8.96 -13.68
N GLU A 140 11.47 -9.47 -14.91
CA GLU A 140 10.46 -9.06 -15.89
C GLU A 140 9.09 -9.72 -15.67
N GLY A 141 9.05 -10.82 -14.92
CA GLY A 141 7.85 -11.59 -14.64
C GLY A 141 7.08 -11.15 -13.40
N ARG A 142 6.16 -12.02 -12.97
CA ARG A 142 5.37 -11.86 -11.75
C ARG A 142 6.15 -12.33 -10.53
N LEU A 143 5.95 -11.66 -9.40
CA LEU A 143 6.62 -11.99 -8.14
C LEU A 143 5.59 -12.19 -7.03
N ASN A 144 5.69 -13.32 -6.33
CA ASN A 144 5.02 -13.56 -5.05
C ASN A 144 6.10 -13.70 -3.98
N ALA A 145 6.07 -12.85 -2.97
CA ALA A 145 7.06 -12.79 -1.90
C ALA A 145 6.38 -12.84 -0.54
N SER A 146 6.80 -13.77 0.31
CA SER A 146 6.22 -14.06 1.62
C SER A 146 7.34 -14.20 2.66
N THR A 147 7.23 -13.50 3.79
CA THR A 147 8.12 -13.69 4.94
C THR A 147 7.37 -13.59 6.27
N GLN A 148 7.76 -14.35 7.29
CA GLN A 148 7.10 -14.30 8.59
C GLN A 148 7.49 -13.10 9.47
N GLY A 149 8.41 -12.23 9.05
CA GLY A 149 8.70 -11.04 9.87
C GLY A 149 9.81 -10.14 9.39
N GLY A 150 10.58 -10.53 8.37
CA GLY A 150 11.58 -9.63 7.80
C GLY A 150 10.97 -8.52 6.96
N ALA A 151 11.77 -7.49 6.70
CA ALA A 151 11.42 -6.46 5.73
C ALA A 151 11.46 -7.03 4.30
N ILE A 152 10.55 -6.58 3.46
CA ILE A 152 10.51 -6.92 2.04
C ILE A 152 10.96 -5.69 1.24
N LEU A 153 11.97 -5.85 0.39
CA LEU A 153 12.41 -4.86 -0.59
C LEU A 153 12.24 -5.44 -1.99
N ILE A 154 11.40 -4.82 -2.81
CA ILE A 154 11.14 -5.25 -4.18
C ILE A 154 11.38 -4.07 -5.12
N GLU A 155 12.24 -4.25 -6.10
CA GLU A 155 12.65 -3.19 -7.03
C GLU A 155 12.66 -3.69 -8.49
N ASP A 156 12.21 -2.86 -9.44
CA ASP A 156 12.29 -3.15 -10.88
C ASP A 156 11.65 -4.50 -11.25
N ILE A 157 10.32 -4.57 -11.08
CA ILE A 157 9.54 -5.76 -11.45
C ILE A 157 8.62 -5.41 -12.62
N GLY A 158 8.74 -6.13 -13.73
CA GLY A 158 8.02 -5.83 -14.97
C GLY A 158 6.52 -6.12 -14.95
N ARG A 159 6.03 -6.96 -14.02
CA ARG A 159 4.62 -7.36 -13.93
C ARG A 159 4.09 -7.22 -12.50
N SER A 160 3.08 -8.01 -12.16
CA SER A 160 2.38 -7.94 -10.89
C SER A 160 3.23 -8.45 -9.72
N VAL A 161 3.06 -7.83 -8.57
CA VAL A 161 3.72 -8.18 -7.31
C VAL A 161 2.69 -8.46 -6.24
N ARG A 162 2.82 -9.63 -5.58
CA ARG A 162 2.20 -9.91 -4.29
C ARG A 162 3.27 -9.98 -3.20
N ALA A 163 3.14 -9.20 -2.14
CA ALA A 163 4.09 -9.19 -1.02
C ALA A 163 3.38 -9.27 0.32
N ASP A 164 3.74 -10.27 1.14
CA ASP A 164 3.11 -10.56 2.43
C ASP A 164 4.18 -10.65 3.54
N THR A 165 4.03 -9.89 4.63
CA THR A 165 4.90 -10.04 5.81
C THR A 165 4.16 -9.91 7.14
N ALA A 166 4.48 -10.74 8.14
CA ALA A 166 3.78 -10.66 9.42
C ALA A 166 4.21 -9.46 10.29
N GLY A 167 5.26 -8.72 9.95
CA GLY A 167 5.69 -7.60 10.79
C GLY A 167 6.75 -6.67 10.21
N GLY A 168 7.40 -7.05 9.12
CA GLY A 168 8.41 -6.19 8.49
C GLY A 168 7.80 -5.08 7.65
N ASN A 169 8.62 -4.08 7.33
CA ASN A 169 8.27 -3.04 6.37
C ASN A 169 8.29 -3.60 4.95
N ILE A 170 7.40 -3.13 4.09
CA ILE A 170 7.40 -3.45 2.66
C ILE A 170 7.80 -2.20 1.89
N THR A 171 8.87 -2.28 1.09
CA THR A 171 9.31 -1.22 0.19
C THR A 171 9.26 -1.74 -1.25
N LEU A 172 8.52 -1.03 -2.10
CA LEU A 172 8.29 -1.37 -3.50
C LEU A 172 8.73 -0.20 -4.37
N ARG A 173 9.54 -0.46 -5.40
CA ARG A 173 9.98 0.57 -6.34
C ARG A 173 9.89 0.09 -7.78
N ALA A 174 9.35 0.94 -8.65
CA ALA A 174 9.29 0.71 -10.09
C ALA A 174 8.65 -0.64 -10.46
N ILE A 175 7.36 -0.79 -10.14
CA ILE A 175 6.60 -2.00 -10.47
C ILE A 175 5.73 -1.74 -11.69
N GLY A 176 5.86 -2.54 -12.75
CA GLY A 176 5.15 -2.36 -14.01
C GLY A 176 3.70 -2.87 -14.03
N GLY A 177 3.32 -3.74 -13.09
CA GLY A 177 2.00 -4.34 -13.02
C GLY A 177 1.23 -4.03 -11.72
N GLU A 178 0.19 -4.83 -11.47
CA GLU A 178 -0.66 -4.70 -10.28
C GLU A 178 0.08 -5.08 -9.00
N ILE A 179 -0.23 -4.37 -7.91
CA ILE A 179 0.42 -4.56 -6.62
C ILE A 179 -0.63 -4.96 -5.58
N LEU A 180 -0.33 -6.03 -4.84
CA LEU A 180 -1.09 -6.45 -3.67
C LEU A 180 -0.13 -6.68 -2.51
N CYS A 181 -0.22 -5.87 -1.47
CA CYS A 181 0.71 -5.92 -0.35
C CYS A 181 0.00 -5.88 0.99
N ASP A 182 0.36 -6.81 1.86
CA ASP A 182 -0.24 -7.00 3.17
C ASP A 182 0.86 -7.13 4.23
N THR A 183 0.80 -6.31 5.30
CA THR A 183 1.69 -6.45 6.47
C THR A 183 0.95 -6.29 7.79
N ALA A 184 1.28 -7.06 8.83
CA ALA A 184 0.56 -6.91 10.11
C ALA A 184 1.06 -5.70 10.94
N GLY A 185 2.32 -5.29 10.80
CA GLY A 185 2.90 -4.27 11.69
C GLY A 185 3.79 -3.23 11.01
N GLY A 186 4.36 -3.55 9.86
CA GLY A 186 5.33 -2.66 9.21
C GLY A 186 4.68 -1.54 8.41
N ALA A 187 5.47 -0.53 8.09
CA ALA A 187 5.12 0.51 7.13
C ALA A 187 5.21 -0.03 5.70
N ILE A 188 4.37 0.50 4.81
CA ILE A 188 4.42 0.22 3.37
C ILE A 188 4.86 1.50 2.65
N SER A 189 5.90 1.38 1.83
CA SER A 189 6.39 2.45 0.96
C SER A 189 6.37 1.99 -0.48
N LEU A 190 5.56 2.64 -1.31
CA LEU A 190 5.42 2.40 -2.74
C LEU A 190 5.89 3.63 -3.52
N ASP A 191 6.85 3.44 -4.42
CA ASP A 191 7.32 4.47 -5.34
C ASP A 191 7.33 3.96 -6.78
N GLY A 192 6.31 4.32 -7.56
CA GLY A 192 6.16 3.92 -8.95
C GLY A 192 5.40 2.61 -9.11
N ALA A 193 4.12 2.72 -9.46
CA ALA A 193 3.28 1.60 -9.89
C ALA A 193 2.68 1.89 -11.27
N GLY A 194 2.92 0.99 -12.22
CA GLY A 194 2.43 1.09 -13.60
C GLY A 194 0.95 0.74 -13.77
N ALA A 195 0.33 0.11 -12.75
CA ALA A 195 -1.08 -0.27 -12.73
C ALA A 195 -1.72 0.01 -11.36
N ASP A 196 -2.76 -0.74 -11.01
CA ASP A 196 -3.49 -0.61 -9.76
C ASP A 196 -2.68 -1.14 -8.57
N ALA A 197 -2.86 -0.55 -7.40
CA ALA A 197 -2.16 -0.94 -6.17
C ALA A 197 -3.12 -1.03 -4.98
N THR A 198 -3.05 -2.15 -4.25
CA THR A 198 -3.75 -2.38 -2.98
C THR A 198 -2.73 -2.61 -1.88
N LEU A 199 -2.72 -1.73 -0.87
CA LEU A 199 -1.76 -1.74 0.23
C LEU A 199 -2.49 -1.79 1.58
N THR A 200 -2.21 -2.81 2.39
CA THR A 200 -2.90 -3.03 3.67
C THR A 200 -1.88 -3.19 4.79
N THR A 201 -2.02 -2.44 5.89
CA THR A 201 -1.21 -2.67 7.10
C THR A 201 -2.00 -2.49 8.39
N SER A 202 -1.83 -3.32 9.41
CA SER A 202 -2.57 -3.09 10.67
C SER A 202 -1.93 -2.00 11.54
N GLY A 203 -0.59 -1.92 11.59
CA GLY A 203 0.12 -1.02 12.51
C GLY A 203 0.86 0.15 11.85
N GLY A 204 1.33 -0.03 10.61
CA GLY A 204 2.26 0.90 9.98
C GLY A 204 1.58 2.04 9.22
N SER A 205 2.38 3.04 8.84
CA SER A 205 1.94 4.07 7.90
C SER A 205 2.12 3.60 6.45
N ILE A 206 1.27 4.09 5.56
CA ILE A 206 1.34 3.81 4.12
C ILE A 206 1.76 5.08 3.41
N THR A 207 2.83 5.00 2.61
CA THR A 207 3.24 6.05 1.69
C THR A 207 3.22 5.49 0.28
N ALA A 208 2.42 6.08 -0.60
CA ALA A 208 2.31 5.66 -2.00
C ALA A 208 2.49 6.86 -2.92
N ARG A 209 3.46 6.76 -3.84
CA ARG A 209 3.82 7.81 -4.78
C ARG A 209 3.81 7.28 -6.21
N ASN A 210 3.40 8.12 -7.15
CA ASN A 210 3.47 7.85 -8.59
C ASN A 210 2.73 6.56 -8.99
N VAL A 211 1.44 6.48 -8.68
CA VAL A 211 0.60 5.33 -9.04
C VAL A 211 -0.19 5.66 -10.30
N ALA A 212 0.07 4.98 -11.41
CA ALA A 212 -0.61 5.24 -12.68
C ALA A 212 -2.09 4.80 -12.65
N GLY A 213 -2.39 3.74 -11.89
CA GLY A 213 -3.72 3.17 -11.76
C GLY A 213 -4.54 3.71 -10.59
N THR A 214 -5.46 2.87 -10.11
CA THR A 214 -6.25 3.06 -8.90
C THR A 214 -5.43 2.65 -7.68
N LEU A 215 -5.49 3.46 -6.62
CA LEU A 215 -4.82 3.18 -5.35
C LEU A 215 -5.86 2.89 -4.27
N ARG A 216 -5.77 1.73 -3.63
CA ARG A 216 -6.52 1.38 -2.42
C ARG A 216 -5.53 1.17 -1.27
N THR A 217 -5.71 1.91 -0.17
CA THR A 217 -4.83 1.86 1.00
C THR A 217 -5.65 1.78 2.27
N GLU A 218 -5.29 0.86 3.16
CA GLU A 218 -6.00 0.63 4.41
C GLU A 218 -5.00 0.44 5.57
N THR A 219 -5.15 1.22 6.65
CA THR A 219 -4.35 1.00 7.87
C THR A 219 -5.07 1.26 9.18
N ALA A 220 -4.97 0.37 10.16
CA ALA A 220 -5.65 0.60 11.44
C ALA A 220 -4.97 1.69 12.28
N GLY A 221 -3.64 1.68 12.40
CA GLY A 221 -2.90 2.58 13.31
C GLY A 221 -2.14 3.73 12.67
N GLY A 222 -1.72 3.61 11.41
CA GLY A 222 -0.78 4.55 10.79
C GLY A 222 -1.44 5.66 9.97
N SER A 223 -0.63 6.62 9.52
CA SER A 223 -1.10 7.64 8.57
C SER A 223 -0.97 7.16 7.13
N ILE A 224 -1.79 7.74 6.24
CA ILE A 224 -1.75 7.46 4.80
C ILE A 224 -1.27 8.72 4.09
N THR A 225 -0.25 8.57 3.26
CA THR A 225 0.23 9.62 2.34
C THR A 225 0.15 9.09 0.92
N ALA A 226 -0.67 9.72 0.08
CA ALA A 226 -0.83 9.39 -1.33
C ALA A 226 -0.45 10.59 -2.20
N GLU A 227 0.47 10.39 -3.14
CA GLU A 227 0.95 11.46 -4.04
C GLU A 227 0.88 11.00 -5.50
N LYS A 228 0.27 11.83 -6.35
CA LYS A 228 0.15 11.60 -7.80
C LYS A 228 -0.47 10.24 -8.14
N VAL A 229 -1.77 10.12 -7.91
CA VAL A 229 -2.57 8.95 -8.32
C VAL A 229 -3.26 9.25 -9.66
N GLY A 230 -3.03 8.41 -10.66
CA GLY A 230 -3.49 8.61 -12.04
C GLY A 230 -4.96 8.28 -12.27
N ARG A 231 -5.59 7.52 -11.37
CA ARG A 231 -7.03 7.22 -11.40
C ARG A 231 -7.68 7.57 -10.06
N SER A 232 -8.43 6.65 -9.46
CA SER A 232 -9.14 6.90 -8.20
C SER A 232 -8.28 6.52 -6.99
N LEU A 233 -8.58 7.14 -5.85
CA LEU A 233 -7.98 6.82 -4.56
C LEU A 233 -9.06 6.41 -3.56
N VAL A 234 -8.82 5.31 -2.85
CA VAL A 234 -9.56 4.90 -1.65
C VAL A 234 -8.57 4.76 -0.51
N ALA A 235 -8.66 5.63 0.50
CA ALA A 235 -7.77 5.67 1.65
C ALA A 235 -8.57 5.59 2.95
N GLU A 236 -8.30 4.57 3.77
CA GLU A 236 -9.05 4.30 5.00
C GLU A 236 -8.08 4.09 6.16
N THR A 237 -8.27 4.81 7.27
CA THR A 237 -7.49 4.57 8.49
C THR A 237 -8.25 4.77 9.79
N SER A 238 -7.99 3.98 10.83
CA SER A 238 -8.67 4.22 12.11
C SER A 238 -7.98 5.29 12.95
N GLY A 239 -6.65 5.31 13.02
CA GLY A 239 -5.91 6.20 13.93
C GLY A 239 -5.21 7.39 13.29
N GLY A 240 -4.80 7.28 12.02
CA GLY A 240 -3.90 8.24 11.40
C GLY A 240 -4.59 9.37 10.63
N SER A 241 -3.77 10.31 10.16
CA SER A 241 -4.21 11.33 9.20
C SER A 241 -4.03 10.85 7.77
N ILE A 242 -4.87 11.34 6.87
CA ILE A 242 -4.80 11.06 5.43
C ILE A 242 -4.32 12.33 4.72
N ASN A 243 -3.21 12.23 4.00
CA ASN A 243 -2.65 13.32 3.21
C ASN A 243 -2.61 12.91 1.74
N VAL A 244 -3.28 13.68 0.87
CA VAL A 244 -3.42 13.39 -0.55
C VAL A 244 -2.96 14.58 -1.37
N THR A 245 -1.92 14.37 -2.17
CA THR A 245 -1.34 15.40 -3.05
C THR A 245 -1.53 15.00 -4.51
N GLY A 246 -2.70 15.32 -5.07
CA GLY A 246 -3.00 15.13 -6.48
C GLY A 246 -3.54 13.75 -6.83
N VAL A 247 -4.81 13.71 -7.21
CA VAL A 247 -5.50 12.53 -7.76
C VAL A 247 -6.25 12.95 -9.01
N ALA A 248 -6.02 12.25 -10.12
CA ALA A 248 -6.65 12.58 -11.40
C ALA A 248 -8.08 12.00 -11.53
N GLY A 249 -8.51 11.15 -10.61
CA GLY A 249 -9.88 10.61 -10.52
C GLY A 249 -10.59 11.03 -9.23
N ARG A 250 -11.49 10.16 -8.76
CA ARG A 250 -12.26 10.39 -7.53
C ARG A 250 -11.46 10.00 -6.30
N VAL A 251 -11.66 10.73 -5.20
CA VAL A 251 -11.03 10.45 -3.91
C VAL A 251 -12.08 10.02 -2.89
N ARG A 252 -11.84 8.91 -2.21
CA ARG A 252 -12.53 8.51 -0.98
C ARG A 252 -11.50 8.42 0.14
N ALA A 253 -11.65 9.20 1.19
CA ALA A 253 -10.73 9.28 2.32
C ALA A 253 -11.51 9.24 3.64
N GLU A 254 -11.28 8.23 4.46
CA GLU A 254 -12.02 8.03 5.70
C GLU A 254 -11.07 7.79 6.86
N THR A 255 -11.21 8.55 7.95
CA THR A 255 -10.45 8.32 9.18
C THR A 255 -11.28 8.43 10.45
N ALA A 256 -10.99 7.66 11.50
CA ALA A 256 -11.71 7.83 12.77
C ALA A 256 -11.08 8.90 13.67
N GLY A 257 -9.74 9.05 13.71
CA GLY A 257 -9.06 9.93 14.68
C GLY A 257 -8.22 11.05 14.11
N GLY A 258 -8.02 11.10 12.78
CA GLY A 258 -7.07 12.01 12.15
C GLY A 258 -7.69 13.10 11.28
N SER A 259 -6.81 13.98 10.77
CA SER A 259 -7.20 14.98 9.78
C SER A 259 -7.15 14.40 8.36
N VAL A 260 -8.01 14.90 7.48
CA VAL A 260 -8.03 14.56 6.05
C VAL A 260 -7.60 15.80 5.27
N ASN A 261 -6.42 15.75 4.66
CA ASN A 261 -5.87 16.83 3.84
C ASN A 261 -5.81 16.37 2.38
N ILE A 262 -6.65 16.94 1.51
CA ILE A 262 -6.69 16.65 0.08
C ILE A 262 -6.37 17.94 -0.67
N LEU A 263 -5.23 17.97 -1.36
CA LEU A 263 -4.72 19.20 -1.99
C LEU A 263 -5.20 19.42 -3.43
N SER A 264 -5.59 18.36 -4.14
CA SER A 264 -6.08 18.45 -5.51
C SER A 264 -6.86 17.20 -5.90
N ALA A 265 -8.15 17.38 -6.18
CA ALA A 265 -9.09 16.32 -6.57
C ALA A 265 -10.22 16.91 -7.44
N PRO A 266 -9.98 17.10 -8.75
CA PRO A 266 -10.88 17.84 -9.63
C PRO A 266 -12.13 17.05 -10.07
N HIS A 267 -12.25 15.76 -9.74
CA HIS A 267 -13.33 14.89 -10.25
C HIS A 267 -14.26 14.34 -9.15
N GLY A 268 -14.13 14.83 -7.91
CA GLY A 268 -15.01 14.49 -6.80
C GLY A 268 -14.27 13.92 -5.60
N VAL A 269 -14.81 14.22 -4.43
CA VAL A 269 -14.23 13.88 -3.12
C VAL A 269 -15.31 13.39 -2.18
N ARG A 270 -15.05 12.28 -1.51
CA ARG A 270 -15.73 11.86 -0.29
C ARG A 270 -14.71 11.81 0.84
N ALA A 271 -14.82 12.71 1.80
CA ALA A 271 -13.93 12.82 2.94
C ALA A 271 -14.74 12.68 4.24
N GLU A 272 -14.35 11.74 5.09
CA GLU A 272 -15.02 11.52 6.37
C GLU A 272 -14.00 11.47 7.50
N THR A 273 -14.26 12.19 8.60
CA THR A 273 -13.50 12.01 9.85
C THR A 273 -14.39 12.05 11.09
N ALA A 274 -14.09 11.28 12.14
CA ALA A 274 -14.79 11.45 13.42
C ALA A 274 -14.13 12.51 14.31
N GLY A 275 -12.85 12.81 14.09
CA GLY A 275 -12.12 13.80 14.86
C GLY A 275 -10.93 14.35 14.07
N GLY A 276 -10.90 15.66 13.86
CA GLY A 276 -9.82 16.33 13.16
C GLY A 276 -10.32 17.38 12.17
N LYS A 277 -9.41 17.91 11.36
CA LYS A 277 -9.73 18.88 10.32
C LYS A 277 -9.89 18.16 8.98
N ILE A 278 -10.92 18.51 8.22
CA ILE A 278 -10.99 18.21 6.79
C ILE A 278 -10.53 19.45 6.04
N TYR A 279 -9.43 19.34 5.31
CA TYR A 279 -8.90 20.39 4.45
C TYR A 279 -8.94 19.89 3.01
N LEU A 280 -9.82 20.49 2.20
CA LEU A 280 -10.00 20.20 0.79
C LEU A 280 -9.56 21.41 -0.03
N ARG A 281 -8.66 21.21 -0.97
CA ARG A 281 -8.19 22.25 -1.89
C ARG A 281 -8.29 21.77 -3.33
N ASP A 282 -8.56 22.72 -4.22
CA ASP A 282 -8.67 22.52 -5.66
C ASP A 282 -9.63 21.35 -6.00
N VAL A 283 -10.81 21.39 -5.35
CA VAL A 283 -11.85 20.37 -5.51
C VAL A 283 -12.96 20.81 -6.46
N ALA A 284 -13.51 19.85 -7.19
CA ALA A 284 -14.68 19.99 -8.06
C ALA A 284 -15.42 18.65 -8.16
N GLY A 285 -16.47 18.58 -9.00
CA GLY A 285 -17.35 17.41 -9.06
C GLY A 285 -18.27 17.33 -7.85
N ALA A 286 -18.66 16.12 -7.45
CA ALA A 286 -19.42 15.89 -6.23
C ALA A 286 -18.48 15.90 -5.02
N VAL A 287 -18.74 16.79 -4.06
CA VAL A 287 -17.95 16.91 -2.83
C VAL A 287 -18.82 16.56 -1.63
N THR A 288 -18.47 15.48 -0.94
CA THR A 288 -19.06 15.09 0.34
C THR A 288 -17.98 15.16 1.40
N ALA A 289 -18.15 16.04 2.38
CA ALA A 289 -17.27 16.11 3.55
C ALA A 289 -18.11 15.98 4.82
N SER A 290 -17.84 14.97 5.64
CA SER A 290 -18.56 14.77 6.91
C SER A 290 -17.58 14.69 8.07
N ASN A 291 -17.84 15.45 9.12
CA ASN A 291 -17.03 15.45 10.33
C ASN A 291 -17.90 15.36 11.59
N ALA A 292 -17.54 14.50 12.54
CA ALA A 292 -18.22 14.54 13.84
C ALA A 292 -17.68 15.68 14.72
N THR A 293 -16.36 15.92 14.74
CA THR A 293 -15.74 16.99 15.53
C THR A 293 -14.55 17.62 14.82
N GLY A 294 -14.62 18.94 14.61
CA GLY A 294 -13.57 19.73 14.00
C GLY A 294 -14.06 20.59 12.82
N SER A 295 -13.12 21.19 12.12
CA SER A 295 -13.41 22.13 11.04
C SER A 295 -13.31 21.50 9.66
N ILE A 296 -14.15 21.98 8.75
CA ILE A 296 -14.09 21.69 7.32
C ILE A 296 -13.66 22.97 6.62
N GLN A 297 -12.60 22.90 5.85
CA GLN A 297 -12.15 23.97 4.97
C GLN A 297 -12.15 23.46 3.55
N ALA A 298 -12.95 24.06 2.68
CA ALA A 298 -13.09 23.62 1.30
C ALA A 298 -12.83 24.77 0.31
N TYR A 299 -11.83 24.61 -0.54
CA TYR A 299 -11.50 25.54 -1.62
C TYR A 299 -11.88 24.92 -2.96
N PHE A 300 -12.91 25.48 -3.61
CA PHE A 300 -13.40 25.00 -4.88
C PHE A 300 -12.58 25.53 -6.06
N LEU A 301 -12.35 24.66 -7.05
CA LEU A 301 -11.53 24.96 -8.22
C LEU A 301 -12.23 25.95 -9.17
N ARG A 302 -11.50 26.99 -9.63
CA ARG A 302 -11.98 27.92 -10.67
C ARG A 302 -12.23 27.17 -11.98
N GLY A 303 -13.37 27.45 -12.62
CA GLY A 303 -13.79 26.76 -13.85
C GLY A 303 -14.11 25.27 -13.68
N GLY A 304 -14.09 24.75 -12.44
CA GLY A 304 -14.49 23.38 -12.14
C GLY A 304 -16.01 23.21 -12.29
N LEU A 305 -16.43 22.03 -12.76
CA LEU A 305 -17.85 21.66 -12.79
C LEU A 305 -18.22 21.09 -11.43
N LEU A 306 -18.99 21.86 -10.66
CA LEU A 306 -19.58 21.38 -9.41
C LEU A 306 -20.74 20.42 -9.69
N GLN A 307 -20.95 19.44 -8.82
CA GLN A 307 -22.17 18.64 -8.73
C GLN A 307 -22.76 18.80 -7.33
N ASP A 308 -23.94 18.24 -7.09
CA ASP A 308 -24.55 18.30 -5.76
C ASP A 308 -23.56 17.82 -4.69
N SER A 309 -23.39 18.67 -3.68
CA SER A 309 -22.32 18.57 -2.70
C SER A 309 -22.87 18.83 -1.31
N VAL A 310 -22.29 18.14 -0.32
CA VAL A 310 -22.71 18.18 1.08
C VAL A 310 -21.48 18.34 1.95
N LEU A 311 -21.47 19.37 2.78
CA LEU A 311 -20.46 19.59 3.81
C LEU A 311 -21.17 19.60 5.15
N GLU A 312 -20.79 18.71 6.07
CA GLU A 312 -21.49 18.50 7.32
C GLU A 312 -20.50 18.40 8.50
N THR A 313 -20.75 19.14 9.57
CA THR A 313 -20.06 18.95 10.85
C THR A 313 -21.00 19.06 12.05
N ASN A 314 -20.88 18.18 13.05
CA ASN A 314 -21.71 18.34 14.27
C ASN A 314 -21.16 19.48 15.15
N VAL A 315 -19.85 19.48 15.39
CA VAL A 315 -19.20 20.49 16.22
C VAL A 315 -17.98 21.04 15.51
N GLY A 316 -17.98 22.34 15.24
CA GLY A 316 -16.84 23.04 14.65
C GLY A 316 -17.25 24.07 13.62
N SER A 317 -16.39 24.31 12.65
CA SER A 317 -16.56 25.43 11.71
C SER A 317 -16.45 24.94 10.28
N ILE A 318 -17.33 25.42 9.41
CA ILE A 318 -17.23 25.16 7.98
C ILE A 318 -16.89 26.47 7.29
N ASP A 319 -15.68 26.53 6.74
CA ASP A 319 -15.25 27.63 5.88
C ASP A 319 -15.17 27.12 4.44
N VAL A 320 -15.88 27.80 3.55
CA VAL A 320 -15.91 27.47 2.13
C VAL A 320 -15.43 28.66 1.32
N TRP A 321 -14.53 28.43 0.38
CA TRP A 321 -14.10 29.43 -0.59
C TRP A 321 -14.62 29.04 -1.98
N LEU A 322 -15.42 29.94 -2.56
CA LEU A 322 -16.06 29.75 -3.86
C LEU A 322 -15.54 30.76 -4.88
N PRO A 323 -15.21 30.33 -6.12
CA PRO A 323 -14.97 31.24 -7.24
C PRO A 323 -16.17 32.16 -7.46
N ALA A 324 -15.90 33.44 -7.74
CA ALA A 324 -16.94 34.46 -7.92
C ALA A 324 -17.87 34.18 -9.11
N ASP A 325 -17.41 33.43 -10.10
CA ASP A 325 -18.12 33.05 -11.33
C ASP A 325 -18.81 31.68 -11.26
N LEU A 326 -18.68 30.96 -10.13
CA LEU A 326 -19.25 29.62 -9.97
C LEU A 326 -20.77 29.67 -9.96
N LYS A 327 -21.40 28.80 -10.76
CA LYS A 327 -22.86 28.60 -10.81
C LYS A 327 -23.27 27.54 -9.80
N VAL A 328 -23.89 27.95 -8.70
CA VAL A 328 -24.24 27.07 -7.58
C VAL A 328 -25.42 27.63 -6.78
N THR A 329 -26.25 26.76 -6.26
CA THR A 329 -27.27 27.10 -5.26
C THR A 329 -26.73 26.73 -3.88
N ILE A 330 -26.70 27.69 -2.97
CA ILE A 330 -26.23 27.50 -1.59
C ILE A 330 -27.41 27.28 -0.67
N GLU A 331 -27.34 26.22 0.12
CA GLU A 331 -28.25 25.94 1.23
C GLU A 331 -27.40 25.69 2.49
N ALA A 332 -27.34 26.67 3.39
CA ALA A 332 -26.56 26.56 4.63
C ALA A 332 -27.47 26.61 5.86
N ILE A 333 -27.26 25.70 6.82
CA ILE A 333 -28.10 25.57 8.01
C ILE A 333 -27.21 25.41 9.24
N VAL A 334 -27.51 26.16 10.30
CA VAL A 334 -27.00 25.90 11.66
C VAL A 334 -28.16 25.61 12.61
N GLU A 335 -28.25 24.39 13.14
CA GLU A 335 -29.45 23.88 13.82
C GLU A 335 -29.62 24.33 15.27
N LEU A 336 -28.53 24.46 16.06
CA LEU A 336 -28.59 24.80 17.48
C LEU A 336 -27.99 26.17 17.77
N THR A 337 -28.70 27.25 17.40
CA THR A 337 -28.22 28.61 17.70
C THR A 337 -29.29 29.67 17.89
N ASN A 338 -29.05 30.54 18.88
CA ASN A 338 -29.87 31.74 19.11
C ASN A 338 -29.19 33.01 18.56
N ASN A 339 -28.08 32.87 17.82
CA ASN A 339 -27.25 33.96 17.33
C ASN A 339 -27.34 34.06 15.80
N ASP A 340 -27.70 35.23 15.29
CA ASP A 340 -27.89 35.54 13.88
C ASP A 340 -26.57 35.71 13.09
N ARG A 341 -25.40 35.73 13.76
CA ARG A 341 -24.08 35.92 13.14
C ARG A 341 -23.31 34.61 12.91
N ARG A 342 -23.98 33.46 13.03
CA ARG A 342 -23.36 32.13 12.84
C ARG A 342 -23.14 31.75 11.39
N ILE A 343 -23.88 32.35 10.46
CA ILE A 343 -23.64 32.22 9.03
C ILE A 343 -23.16 33.59 8.52
N GLN A 344 -22.01 33.62 7.86
CA GLN A 344 -21.44 34.83 7.23
C GLN A 344 -21.10 34.52 5.78
N SER A 345 -21.36 35.48 4.89
CA SER A 345 -21.04 35.32 3.47
C SER A 345 -20.57 36.63 2.84
N ASP A 346 -19.57 36.51 1.97
CA ASP A 346 -19.08 37.60 1.12
C ASP A 346 -19.96 37.81 -0.14
N PHE A 347 -21.01 37.00 -0.33
CA PHE A 347 -21.91 37.08 -1.48
C PHE A 347 -23.24 37.72 -1.08
N GLU A 348 -23.54 38.89 -1.64
CA GLU A 348 -24.81 39.61 -1.40
C GLU A 348 -26.05 38.83 -1.86
N ALA A 349 -25.88 37.88 -2.78
CA ALA A 349 -26.95 37.01 -3.27
C ALA A 349 -27.42 35.98 -2.23
N ILE A 350 -26.64 35.73 -1.17
CA ILE A 350 -26.98 34.79 -0.11
C ILE A 350 -27.74 35.52 0.99
N ARG A 351 -28.99 35.11 1.22
CA ARG A 351 -29.88 35.72 2.21
C ARG A 351 -29.93 34.85 3.45
N VAL A 352 -29.54 35.42 4.58
CA VAL A 352 -29.58 34.78 5.89
C VAL A 352 -30.92 35.05 6.56
N ARG A 353 -31.56 34.01 7.11
CA ARG A 353 -32.81 34.08 7.86
C ARG A 353 -32.64 33.35 9.20
N LEU A 354 -33.13 33.97 10.27
CA LEU A 354 -33.14 33.37 11.59
C LEU A 354 -34.54 32.78 11.83
N ASP A 355 -34.61 31.46 11.95
CA ASP A 355 -35.85 30.74 12.20
C ASP A 355 -35.99 30.50 13.71
N ARG A 356 -36.74 31.41 14.36
CA ARG A 356 -37.03 31.32 15.79
C ARG A 356 -38.28 30.48 16.02
N GLU A 357 -38.09 29.28 16.55
CA GLU A 357 -39.22 28.49 17.04
C GLU A 357 -39.74 29.02 18.40
N ARG A 358 -41.06 28.98 18.58
CA ARG A 358 -41.74 29.50 19.79
C ARG A 358 -41.50 28.60 21.02
N PHE A 359 -41.21 27.31 20.79
CA PHE A 359 -40.83 26.30 21.78
C PHE A 359 -39.91 25.27 21.09
N GLY A 360 -38.59 25.48 21.13
CA GLY A 360 -37.61 24.61 20.46
C GLY A 360 -36.25 25.31 20.32
N PRO A 361 -35.17 24.58 19.93
CA PRO A 361 -33.92 25.21 19.56
C PRO A 361 -34.11 26.09 18.32
N SER A 362 -33.59 27.32 18.34
CA SER A 362 -33.60 28.19 17.17
C SER A 362 -32.54 27.73 16.17
N SER A 363 -32.85 27.87 14.88
CA SER A 363 -31.94 27.60 13.79
C SER A 363 -31.73 28.84 12.92
N ILE A 364 -30.65 28.85 12.16
CA ILE A 364 -30.38 29.89 11.17
C ILE A 364 -30.14 29.21 9.83
N THR A 365 -30.80 29.74 8.80
CA THR A 365 -30.76 29.24 7.44
C THR A 365 -30.19 30.33 6.53
N ALA A 366 -29.46 29.95 5.50
CA ALA A 366 -29.01 30.86 4.46
C ALA A 366 -29.15 30.21 3.10
N GLU A 367 -29.84 30.92 2.21
CA GLU A 367 -30.16 30.43 0.87
C GLU A 367 -29.79 31.49 -0.17
N GLY A 368 -29.23 31.05 -1.30
CA GLY A 368 -28.92 31.95 -2.40
C GLY A 368 -28.48 31.22 -3.66
N ALA A 369 -28.88 31.75 -4.82
CA ALA A 369 -28.43 31.28 -6.12
C ALA A 369 -27.30 32.18 -6.63
N LEU A 370 -26.08 31.63 -6.74
CA LEU A 370 -24.94 32.34 -7.29
C LEU A 370 -24.91 32.16 -8.81
N ASN A 371 -24.71 33.25 -9.56
CA ASN A 371 -24.55 33.27 -11.02
C ASN A 371 -25.65 32.55 -11.84
N GLY A 372 -26.90 32.63 -11.37
CA GLY A 372 -28.04 31.95 -11.99
C GLY A 372 -28.39 30.59 -11.36
N GLY A 373 -27.71 30.22 -10.27
CA GLY A 373 -27.93 28.96 -9.56
C GLY A 373 -27.25 27.78 -10.25
N GLY A 374 -27.67 26.56 -9.90
CA GLY A 374 -27.12 25.34 -10.46
C GLY A 374 -27.22 24.17 -9.47
N PRO A 375 -26.23 23.26 -9.47
CA PRO A 375 -26.09 22.21 -8.46
C PRO A 375 -26.16 22.78 -7.04
N VAL A 376 -26.64 21.97 -6.10
CA VAL A 376 -26.83 22.41 -4.71
C VAL A 376 -25.59 22.09 -3.89
N LEU A 377 -25.02 23.11 -3.26
CA LEU A 377 -24.04 22.95 -2.19
C LEU A 377 -24.75 23.16 -0.86
N ARG A 378 -24.95 22.04 -0.17
CA ARG A 378 -25.59 22.01 1.14
C ARG A 378 -24.55 21.98 2.25
N ILE A 379 -24.67 22.91 3.19
CA ILE A 379 -23.73 23.10 4.29
C ILE A 379 -24.48 22.97 5.60
N LEU A 380 -24.24 21.90 6.34
CA LEU A 380 -24.94 21.57 7.57
C LEU A 380 -23.98 21.66 8.75
N ASN A 381 -24.35 22.41 9.78
CA ASN A 381 -23.58 22.47 11.01
C ASN A 381 -24.51 22.39 12.22
N THR A 382 -24.34 21.42 13.12
CA THR A 382 -25.21 21.35 14.30
C THR A 382 -24.89 22.48 15.28
N ALA A 383 -23.61 22.64 15.64
CA ALA A 383 -23.13 23.63 16.60
C ALA A 383 -21.80 24.26 16.16
N GLY A 384 -21.86 25.51 15.68
CA GLY A 384 -20.67 26.11 15.11
C GLY A 384 -20.86 27.43 14.38
N HIS A 385 -20.04 27.64 13.36
CA HIS A 385 -20.22 28.72 12.39
C HIS A 385 -19.97 28.23 10.96
N ILE A 386 -20.62 28.90 10.02
CA ILE A 386 -20.44 28.71 8.59
C ILE A 386 -19.96 30.04 8.01
N LYS A 387 -18.86 30.01 7.26
CA LYS A 387 -18.35 31.16 6.53
C LYS A 387 -18.19 30.81 5.07
N ILE A 388 -18.75 31.65 4.20
CA ILE A 388 -18.72 31.48 2.76
C ILE A 388 -17.94 32.66 2.18
N HIS A 389 -16.69 32.39 1.86
CA HIS A 389 -15.73 33.36 1.36
C HIS A 389 -15.76 33.43 -0.16
N ARG A 390 -15.56 34.62 -0.70
CA ARG A 390 -15.31 34.81 -2.12
C ARG A 390 -13.83 34.55 -2.41
N LEU A 391 -13.53 33.69 -3.37
CA LEU A 391 -12.16 33.46 -3.84
C LEU A 391 -11.81 34.57 -4.84
N GLU A 392 -10.83 35.43 -4.50
CA GLU A 392 -10.34 36.54 -5.34
C GLU A 392 -9.63 36.07 -6.59
#